data_AF-A0A423MUQ0-F1
#
_entry.id   AF-A0A423MUQ0-F1
#
_cell.length_a   1.000
_cell.length_b   1.000
_cell.length_c   1.000
_cell.angle_alpha   90.00
_cell.angle_beta   90.00
_cell.angle_gamma   90.00
#
_symmetry.space_group_name_H-M   'P 1'
#
loop_
_entity.id
_entity.type
_entity.pdbx_description
1 polymer ?
#
loop_
_entity_poly.entity_id
_entity_poly.type
_entity_poly.pdbx_seq_one_letter_code
_entity_poly.pdbx_strand_id
1 'polypeptide(L)'
;MTFFIFLLACAAAATTGVMFKPGPWYEGLNKPGFTPPNWAFPVAWTIIYLLLAWAGYRLSLIPGSQTVLALWAAQIALNTLWTPVFFGAHQVLAAMVILTVLWLVVAAMVVLAIQLDLITGLILFPYLAWLCVAAALNFSILIKNR
;
A
#
# COMPACT_ATOMS: atom_id res chain seq x y z
N MET A 1 10.27 10.52 19.11
CA MET A 1 10.18 9.07 19.44
C MET A 1 9.06 8.37 18.66
N THR A 2 7.88 8.97 18.52
CA THR A 2 6.74 8.37 17.80
C THR A 2 6.99 8.06 16.32
N PHE A 3 7.79 8.86 15.60
CA PHE A 3 8.17 8.58 14.21
C PHE A 3 8.76 7.18 14.01
N PHE A 4 9.63 6.72 14.92
CA PHE A 4 10.24 5.39 14.82
C PHE A 4 9.22 4.26 14.95
N ILE A 5 8.10 4.47 15.66
CA ILE A 5 7.03 3.47 15.76
C ILE A 5 6.38 3.27 14.39
N PHE A 6 6.03 4.37 13.70
CA PHE A 6 5.45 4.30 12.37
C PHE A 6 6.45 3.76 11.34
N LEU A 7 7.72 4.16 11.44
CA LEU A 7 8.78 3.64 10.58
C LEU A 7 8.99 2.14 10.78
N LEU A 8 8.98 1.64 12.01
CA LEU A 8 9.09 0.21 12.32
C LEU A 8 7.89 -0.58 11.81
N ALA A 9 6.67 -0.04 11.92
CA ALA A 9 5.48 -0.66 11.35
C ALA A 9 5.57 -0.73 9.81
N CYS A 10 6.04 0.33 9.14
CA CYS A 10 6.31 0.30 7.70
C CYS A 10 7.44 -0.68 7.34
N ALA A 11 8.50 -0.76 8.15
CA ALA A 11 9.60 -1.70 7.94
C ALA A 11 9.12 -3.15 8.07
N ALA A 12 8.26 -3.44 9.05
CA ALA A 12 7.61 -4.74 9.21
C ALA A 12 6.78 -5.09 7.96
N ALA A 13 5.98 -4.16 7.44
CA ALA A 13 5.24 -4.36 6.20
C ALA A 13 6.17 -4.65 5.01
N ALA A 14 7.27 -3.88 4.89
CA ALA A 14 8.27 -4.04 3.83
C ALA A 14 8.93 -5.44 3.84
N THR A 15 9.05 -6.11 4.99
CA THR A 15 9.60 -7.47 5.05
C THR A 15 8.79 -8.47 4.22
N THR A 16 7.47 -8.28 4.10
CA THR A 16 6.64 -9.16 3.27
C THR A 16 7.01 -9.07 1.79
N GLY A 17 7.36 -7.88 1.29
CA GLY A 17 7.87 -7.68 -0.07
C GLY A 17 9.24 -8.35 -0.31
N VAL A 18 10.04 -8.49 0.74
CA VAL A 18 11.34 -9.19 0.67
C VAL A 18 11.18 -10.70 0.73
N MET A 19 10.21 -11.20 1.51
CA MET A 19 9.94 -12.63 1.65
C MET A 19 9.18 -13.21 0.43
N PHE A 20 8.18 -12.49 -0.06
CA PHE A 20 7.31 -12.94 -1.14
C PHE A 20 7.67 -12.25 -2.47
N LYS A 21 8.84 -12.60 -2.99
CA LYS A 21 9.34 -12.04 -4.26
C LYS A 21 8.60 -12.62 -5.47
N PRO A 22 8.54 -11.86 -6.59
CA PRO A 22 8.15 -12.42 -7.86
C PRO A 22 9.02 -13.63 -8.22
N GLY A 23 8.40 -14.78 -8.45
CA GLY A 23 9.07 -16.01 -8.85
C GLY A 23 8.57 -16.54 -10.20
N PRO A 24 8.91 -17.79 -10.56
CA PRO A 24 8.54 -18.39 -11.85
C PRO A 24 7.03 -18.35 -12.15
N TRP A 25 6.20 -18.46 -11.10
CA TRP A 25 4.75 -18.30 -11.23
C TRP A 25 4.37 -16.93 -11.78
N TYR A 26 4.90 -15.85 -11.20
CA TYR A 26 4.60 -14.49 -11.65
C TYR A 26 5.15 -14.21 -13.04
N GLU A 27 6.32 -14.78 -13.38
CA GLU A 27 6.91 -14.67 -14.71
C GLU A 27 6.03 -15.31 -15.79
N GLY A 28 5.41 -16.46 -15.48
CA GLY A 28 4.49 -17.18 -16.38
C GLY A 28 3.13 -16.53 -16.60
N LEU A 29 2.75 -15.51 -15.82
CA LEU A 29 1.45 -14.83 -15.99
C LEU A 29 1.42 -13.92 -17.22
N ASN A 30 0.27 -13.91 -17.90
CA ASN A 30 -0.04 -12.95 -18.94
C ASN A 30 -0.27 -11.56 -18.32
N LYS A 31 0.72 -10.69 -18.48
CA LYS A 31 0.75 -9.33 -17.91
C LYS A 31 0.28 -8.28 -18.94
N PRO A 32 -0.30 -7.13 -18.51
CA PRO A 32 -0.62 -6.04 -19.42
C PRO A 32 0.63 -5.28 -19.90
N GLY A 33 0.53 -4.58 -21.03
CA GLY A 33 1.67 -3.80 -21.57
C GLY A 33 2.11 -2.61 -20.71
N PHE A 34 1.28 -2.19 -19.74
CA PHE A 34 1.59 -1.10 -18.82
C PHE A 34 2.27 -1.56 -17.51
N THR A 35 2.62 -2.85 -17.37
CA THR A 35 3.30 -3.34 -16.16
C THR A 35 4.58 -2.55 -15.90
N PRO A 36 4.74 -1.91 -14.73
CA PRO A 36 5.96 -1.20 -14.39
C PRO A 36 7.18 -2.14 -14.40
N PRO A 37 8.39 -1.62 -14.68
CA PRO A 37 9.59 -2.44 -14.61
C PRO A 37 9.84 -2.92 -13.17
N ASN A 38 10.46 -4.10 -13.01
CA ASN A 38 10.64 -4.74 -11.69
C ASN A 38 11.33 -3.84 -10.64
N TRP A 39 12.24 -2.97 -11.06
CA TRP A 39 12.93 -2.03 -10.15
C TRP A 39 12.02 -0.90 -9.64
N ALA A 40 10.94 -0.56 -10.35
CA ALA A 40 10.05 0.53 -9.96
C ALA A 40 9.26 0.19 -8.69
N PHE A 41 8.91 -1.09 -8.49
CA PHE A 41 8.16 -1.54 -7.32
C PHE A 41 8.89 -1.27 -5.98
N PRO A 42 10.14 -1.74 -5.76
CA PRO A 42 10.84 -1.47 -4.51
C PRO A 42 11.12 0.02 -4.30
N VAL A 43 11.40 0.79 -5.37
CA VAL A 43 11.61 2.24 -5.27
C VAL A 43 10.34 2.96 -4.84
N ALA A 44 9.22 2.69 -5.51
CA ALA A 44 7.92 3.30 -5.18
C ALA A 44 7.50 2.96 -3.75
N TRP A 45 7.57 1.68 -3.35
CA TRP A 45 7.20 1.27 -1.99
C TRP A 45 8.11 1.87 -0.92
N THR A 46 9.42 1.98 -1.17
CA THR A 46 10.34 2.62 -0.22
C THR A 46 9.96 4.08 0.02
N ILE A 47 9.68 4.84 -1.05
CA ILE A 47 9.25 6.23 -0.93
C ILE A 47 7.91 6.31 -0.19
N ILE A 48 6.94 5.48 -0.56
CA ILE A 48 5.61 5.43 0.07
C ILE A 48 5.71 5.12 1.58
N TYR A 49 6.55 4.17 1.98
CA TYR A 49 6.73 3.83 3.39
C TYR A 49 7.32 4.97 4.22
N LEU A 50 8.25 5.73 3.65
CA LEU A 50 8.80 6.93 4.30
C LEU A 50 7.72 8.02 4.43
N LEU A 51 6.92 8.24 3.38
CA LEU A 51 5.81 9.19 3.40
C LEU A 51 4.73 8.78 4.43
N LEU A 52 4.40 7.49 4.50
CA LEU A 52 3.46 6.94 5.49
C LEU A 52 3.97 7.10 6.92
N ALA A 53 5.26 6.84 7.16
CA ALA A 53 5.86 7.01 8.48
C ALA A 53 5.84 8.48 8.91
N TRP A 54 6.16 9.39 7.99
CA TRP A 54 6.09 10.83 8.23
C TRP A 54 4.65 11.32 8.46
N ALA A 55 3.69 10.86 7.66
CA ALA A 55 2.28 11.19 7.80
C ALA A 55 1.72 10.70 9.15
N GLY A 56 2.01 9.44 9.53
CA GLY A 56 1.59 8.88 10.81
C GLY A 56 2.17 9.67 11.99
N TYR A 57 3.46 10.03 11.91
CA TYR A 57 4.10 10.90 12.90
C TYR A 57 3.41 12.26 13.02
N ARG A 58 3.21 12.97 11.90
CA ARG A 58 2.56 14.29 11.89
C ARG A 58 1.14 14.23 12.46
N LEU A 59 0.34 13.25 12.03
CA LEU A 59 -1.03 13.05 12.54
C LEU A 59 -1.05 12.75 14.04
N SER A 60 -0.06 12.00 14.56
CA SER A 60 0.04 11.69 15.99
C SER A 60 0.21 12.91 16.91
N LEU A 61 0.64 14.04 16.36
CA LEU A 61 0.82 15.29 17.09
C LEU A 61 -0.44 16.18 17.09
N ILE A 62 -1.45 15.84 16.27
CA ILE A 62 -2.66 16.64 16.10
C ILE A 62 -3.77 16.07 17.01
N PRO A 63 -4.35 16.87 17.93
CA PRO A 63 -5.50 16.46 18.71
C PRO A 63 -6.70 16.13 17.81
N GLY A 64 -7.41 15.04 18.09
CA GLY A 64 -8.58 14.63 17.29
C GLY A 64 -8.26 13.72 16.08
N SER A 65 -6.99 13.32 15.90
CA SER A 65 -6.56 12.48 14.77
C SER A 65 -6.79 10.97 14.96
N GLN A 66 -7.46 10.54 16.04
CA GLN A 66 -7.58 9.13 16.40
C GLN A 66 -8.20 8.28 15.29
N THR A 67 -9.24 8.80 14.63
CA THR A 67 -9.87 8.12 13.48
C THR A 67 -8.91 7.96 12.31
N VAL A 68 -8.10 8.97 12.01
CA VAL A 68 -7.13 8.91 10.90
C VAL A 68 -5.98 7.96 11.23
N LEU A 69 -5.54 7.93 12.49
CA LEU A 69 -4.53 6.97 12.96
C LEU A 69 -5.06 5.53 12.94
N ALA A 70 -6.35 5.31 13.24
CA ALA A 70 -6.97 4.00 13.10
C ALA A 70 -7.00 3.54 11.63
N LEU A 71 -7.32 4.44 10.70
CA LEU A 71 -7.23 4.18 9.26
C LEU A 71 -5.78 3.94 8.81
N TRP A 72 -4.82 4.65 9.39
CA TRP A 72 -3.39 4.43 9.14
C TRP A 72 -2.95 3.03 9.58
N ALA A 73 -3.42 2.55 10.73
CA ALA A 73 -3.16 1.20 11.21
C ALA A 73 -3.85 0.14 10.33
N ALA A 74 -5.09 0.38 9.92
CA ALA A 74 -5.83 -0.51 9.03
C ALA A 74 -5.14 -0.64 7.65
N GLN A 75 -4.70 0.48 7.06
CA GLN A 75 -4.05 0.43 5.75
C GLN A 75 -2.72 -0.30 5.81
N ILE A 76 -1.90 -0.15 6.87
CA ILE A 76 -0.60 -0.84 6.92
C ILE A 76 -0.80 -2.35 7.11
N ALA A 77 -1.82 -2.76 7.86
CA ALA A 77 -2.18 -4.17 8.02
C ALA A 77 -2.66 -4.79 6.70
N LEU A 78 -3.56 -4.12 5.98
CA LEU A 78 -4.04 -4.55 4.67
C LEU A 78 -2.92 -4.58 3.62
N ASN A 79 -2.04 -3.58 3.64
CA ASN A 79 -0.86 -3.50 2.78
C ASN A 79 0.08 -4.69 3.02
N THR A 80 0.34 -5.01 4.29
CA THR A 80 1.16 -6.16 4.70
C THR A 80 0.53 -7.49 4.26
N LEU A 81 -0.79 -7.60 4.32
CA LEU A 81 -1.53 -8.82 3.95
C LEU A 81 -1.58 -9.06 2.44
N TRP A 82 -1.52 -8.01 1.62
CA TRP A 82 -1.67 -8.14 0.17
C TRP A 82 -0.56 -8.98 -0.47
N THR A 83 0.71 -8.73 -0.12
CA THR A 83 1.86 -9.41 -0.74
C THR A 83 1.85 -10.93 -0.49
N PRO A 84 1.67 -11.44 0.74
CA PRO A 84 1.54 -12.88 0.99
C PRO A 84 0.36 -13.53 0.25
N VAL A 85 -0.78 -12.84 0.13
CA VAL A 85 -1.96 -13.40 -0.55
C VAL A 85 -1.74 -13.48 -2.06
N PHE A 86 -1.16 -12.45 -2.66
CA PHE A 86 -0.91 -12.40 -4.10
C PHE A 86 0.27 -13.31 -4.51
N PHE A 87 1.45 -13.11 -3.92
CA PHE A 87 2.67 -13.81 -4.32
C PHE A 87 2.92 -15.12 -3.57
N GLY A 88 2.40 -15.28 -2.35
CA GLY A 88 2.56 -16.51 -1.58
C GLY A 88 1.47 -17.53 -1.84
N ALA A 89 0.21 -17.13 -1.66
CA ALA A 89 -0.95 -18.02 -1.83
C ALA A 89 -1.47 -18.09 -3.28
N HIS A 90 -0.93 -17.27 -4.19
CA HIS A 90 -1.38 -17.16 -5.59
C HIS A 90 -2.89 -16.90 -5.75
N GLN A 91 -3.54 -16.32 -4.74
CA GLN A 91 -4.98 -16.06 -4.77
C GLN A 91 -5.26 -14.66 -5.32
N VAL A 92 -5.20 -14.54 -6.65
CA VAL A 92 -5.36 -13.26 -7.36
C VAL A 92 -6.68 -12.56 -7.03
N LEU A 93 -7.80 -13.30 -6.94
CA LEU A 93 -9.11 -12.73 -6.60
C LEU A 93 -9.15 -12.20 -5.15
N ALA A 94 -8.64 -12.97 -4.18
CA ALA A 94 -8.57 -12.52 -2.79
C ALA A 94 -7.65 -11.30 -2.64
N ALA A 95 -6.51 -11.30 -3.33
CA ALA A 95 -5.61 -10.16 -3.38
C ALA A 95 -6.27 -8.92 -3.99
N MET A 96 -7.14 -9.08 -4.99
CA MET A 96 -7.90 -7.97 -5.57
C MET A 96 -8.89 -7.37 -4.56
N VAL A 97 -9.63 -8.21 -3.82
CA VAL A 97 -10.54 -7.75 -2.76
C VAL A 97 -9.77 -6.97 -1.68
N ILE A 98 -8.65 -7.52 -1.19
CA ILE A 98 -7.79 -6.85 -0.20
C ILE A 98 -7.31 -5.49 -0.74
N LEU A 99 -6.88 -5.44 -1.99
CA LEU A 99 -6.37 -4.22 -2.61
C LEU A 99 -7.46 -3.15 -2.79
N THR A 100 -8.69 -3.56 -3.14
CA THR A 100 -9.84 -2.64 -3.21
C THR A 100 -10.17 -2.08 -1.83
N VAL A 101 -10.21 -2.93 -0.79
CA VAL A 101 -10.45 -2.47 0.59
C VAL A 101 -9.33 -1.54 1.05
N LEU A 102 -8.07 -1.89 0.78
CA LEU A 102 -6.91 -1.05 1.06
C LEU A 102 -7.05 0.33 0.40
N TRP A 103 -7.40 0.36 -0.88
CA TRP A 103 -7.58 1.61 -1.61
C TRP A 103 -8.66 2.49 -0.97
N LEU A 104 -9.81 1.92 -0.59
CA LEU A 104 -10.89 2.65 0.09
C LEU A 104 -10.46 3.21 1.45
N VAL A 105 -9.74 2.42 2.25
CA VAL A 105 -9.20 2.85 3.55
C VAL A 105 -8.20 4.01 3.35
N VAL A 106 -7.32 3.92 2.36
CA VAL A 106 -6.34 4.98 2.07
C VAL A 106 -7.02 6.24 1.53
N ALA A 107 -8.03 6.10 0.67
CA ALA A 107 -8.81 7.23 0.19
C ALA A 107 -9.52 7.97 1.34
N ALA A 108 -10.17 7.23 2.24
CA ALA A 108 -10.79 7.80 3.44
C ALA A 108 -9.74 8.47 4.35
N MET A 109 -8.59 7.83 4.54
CA MET A 109 -7.48 8.38 5.32
C MET A 109 -6.98 9.70 4.74
N VAL A 110 -6.79 9.78 3.42
CA VAL A 110 -6.33 11.01 2.74
C VAL A 110 -7.34 12.13 2.92
N VAL A 111 -8.64 11.88 2.71
CA VAL A 111 -9.69 12.91 2.86
C VAL A 111 -9.71 13.46 4.29
N LEU A 112 -9.70 12.59 5.30
CA LEU A 112 -9.69 13.03 6.70
C LEU A 112 -8.36 13.69 7.10
N ALA A 113 -7.24 13.22 6.55
CA ALA A 113 -5.94 13.84 6.78
C ALA A 113 -5.88 15.26 6.21
N ILE A 114 -6.44 15.53 5.02
CA ILE A 114 -6.52 16.87 4.43
C ILE A 114 -7.32 17.83 5.33
N GLN A 115 -8.40 17.34 5.95
CA GLN A 115 -9.23 18.14 6.85
C GLN A 115 -8.50 18.54 8.14
N LEU A 116 -7.51 17.74 8.58
CA LEU A 116 -6.71 18.01 9.77
C LEU A 116 -5.43 18.80 9.45
N ASP A 117 -4.70 18.39 8.42
CA ASP A 117 -3.47 19.02 7.95
C ASP A 117 -3.31 18.81 6.44
N LEU A 118 -3.56 19.87 5.68
CA LEU A 118 -3.52 19.85 4.20
C LEU A 118 -2.21 19.24 3.67
N ILE A 119 -1.07 19.59 4.27
CA ILE A 119 0.25 19.08 3.84
C ILE A 119 0.32 17.57 4.03
N THR A 120 -0.05 17.06 5.21
CA THR A 120 -0.02 15.62 5.50
C THR A 120 -1.01 14.82 4.62
N GLY A 121 -2.14 15.41 4.27
CA GLY A 121 -3.05 14.82 3.28
C GLY A 121 -2.45 14.77 1.88
N LEU A 122 -1.83 15.85 1.42
CA LEU A 122 -1.26 15.96 0.07
C LEU A 122 -0.10 15.00 -0.17
N ILE A 123 0.77 14.78 0.82
CA ILE A 123 1.90 13.84 0.68
C ILE A 123 1.47 12.37 0.52
N LEU A 124 0.21 12.04 0.79
CA LEU A 124 -0.33 10.69 0.64
C LEU A 124 -0.93 10.45 -0.76
N PHE A 125 -1.08 11.46 -1.61
CA PHE A 125 -1.55 11.29 -2.99
C PHE A 125 -0.70 10.35 -3.84
N PRO A 126 0.66 10.41 -3.80
CA PRO A 126 1.50 9.46 -4.51
C PRO A 126 1.19 8.00 -4.15
N TYR A 127 0.84 7.75 -2.88
CA TYR A 127 0.44 6.41 -2.44
C TYR A 127 -0.90 5.99 -3.04
N LEU A 128 -1.91 6.86 -2.99
CA LEU A 128 -3.22 6.58 -3.59
C LEU A 128 -3.12 6.32 -5.10
N ALA A 129 -2.31 7.11 -5.81
CA ALA A 129 -2.04 6.91 -7.23
C ALA A 129 -1.35 5.57 -7.50
N TRP A 130 -0.37 5.20 -6.68
CA TRP A 130 0.31 3.91 -6.80
C TRP A 130 -0.63 2.72 -6.58
N LEU A 131 -1.57 2.83 -5.63
CA LEU A 131 -2.59 1.81 -5.41
C LEU A 131 -3.53 1.65 -6.61
N CYS A 132 -3.84 2.72 -7.36
CA CYS A 132 -4.57 2.61 -8.62
C CYS A 132 -3.79 1.79 -9.66
N VAL A 133 -2.49 2.01 -9.79
CA VAL A 133 -1.62 1.23 -10.70
C VAL A 133 -1.60 -0.25 -10.28
N ALA A 134 -1.43 -0.50 -8.99
CA ALA A 134 -1.46 -1.87 -8.44
C ALA A 134 -2.80 -2.55 -8.69
N ALA A 135 -3.93 -1.84 -8.50
CA ALA A 135 -5.26 -2.36 -8.72
C ALA A 135 -5.52 -2.68 -10.19
N ALA A 136 -5.12 -1.79 -11.11
CA ALA A 136 -5.21 -2.01 -12.55
C ALA A 136 -4.38 -3.22 -12.99
N LEU A 137 -3.17 -3.38 -12.43
CA LEU A 137 -2.31 -4.53 -12.69
C LEU A 137 -2.94 -5.84 -12.21
N ASN A 138 -3.37 -5.89 -10.94
CA ASN A 138 -3.98 -7.07 -10.34
C ASN A 138 -5.27 -7.48 -11.08
N PHE A 139 -6.13 -6.52 -11.40
CA PHE A 139 -7.35 -6.75 -12.18
C PHE A 139 -7.05 -7.29 -13.59
N SER A 140 -6.04 -6.73 -14.26
CA SER A 140 -5.62 -7.21 -15.58
C SER A 140 -5.11 -8.65 -15.52
N ILE A 141 -4.32 -8.98 -14.48
CA ILE A 141 -3.83 -10.34 -14.26
C ILE A 141 -5.02 -11.29 -13.99
N LEU A 142 -5.99 -10.88 -13.18
CA LEU A 142 -7.19 -11.65 -12.89
C LEU A 142 -8.00 -11.99 -14.14
N ILE A 143 -8.16 -11.04 -15.07
CA ILE A 143 -8.93 -11.28 -16.31
C ILE A 143 -8.15 -12.12 -17.32
N LYS A 144 -6.85 -11.86 -17.46
CA LYS A 144 -6.02 -12.50 -18.50
C LYS A 144 -5.57 -13.93 -18.16
N ASN A 145 -5.72 -14.36 -16.92
CA ASN A 145 -5.26 -15.65 -16.41
C ASN A 145 -6.38 -16.41 -15.68
N ARG A 146 -7.62 -16.20 -16.15
CA ARG A 146 -8.82 -16.90 -15.69
C ARG A 146 -9.09 -18.15 -16.52
#